data_AF-A0AAW2D5M2-F1
#
_entry.id   AF-A0AAW2D5M2-F1
#
_cell.length_a   1.000
_cell.length_b   1.000
_cell.length_c   1.000
_cell.angle_alpha   90.00
_cell.angle_beta   90.00
_cell.angle_gamma   90.00
#
_symmetry.space_group_name_H-M   'P 1'
#
loop_
_entity.id
_entity.type
_entity.pdbx_description
1 polymer ?
#
loop_
_entity_poly.entity_id
_entity_poly.type
_entity_poly.pdbx_seq_one_letter_code
_entity_poly.pdbx_strand_id
1 'polypeptide(L)'
;MNRARDRFDVSGPTHLKAVDWNNSDHRRFFAASLVQGVYVQENDRQQQLQEPHAPPLAQPWWEFFHFQLSRVLLDNVDKSIFGAIYEFISLVPTVTIQQGSPQNMLLPSEETSCQRTHLYVT
;
A
#
# COMPACT_ATOMS: atom_id res chain seq x y z
N MET A 1 24.39 -10.25 -2.49
CA MET A 1 23.07 -10.91 -2.35
C MET A 1 22.28 -10.70 -3.65
N ASN A 2 21.71 -11.74 -4.27
CA ASN A 2 20.84 -11.54 -5.45
C ASN A 2 19.42 -11.14 -4.99
N ARG A 3 19.05 -9.87 -5.19
CA ARG A 3 17.74 -9.31 -4.79
C ARG A 3 16.68 -9.37 -5.89
N ALA A 4 16.87 -10.19 -6.94
CA ALA A 4 15.90 -10.31 -8.03
C ALA A 4 14.49 -10.72 -7.57
N ARG A 5 14.37 -11.46 -6.45
CA ARG A 5 13.08 -11.85 -5.86
C ARG A 5 12.35 -10.71 -5.17
N ASP A 6 13.08 -9.68 -4.73
CA ASP A 6 12.50 -8.50 -4.08
C ASP A 6 11.89 -7.54 -5.11
N ARG A 7 12.24 -7.69 -6.38
CA ARG A 7 11.74 -6.87 -7.48
C ARG A 7 10.32 -7.24 -7.86
N PHE A 8 9.41 -6.28 -7.75
CA PHE A 8 8.02 -6.44 -8.11
C PHE A 8 7.80 -6.82 -9.59
N ASP A 9 8.57 -6.26 -10.51
CA ASP A 9 8.46 -6.57 -11.94
C ASP A 9 8.87 -8.02 -12.28
N VAL A 10 9.61 -8.67 -11.39
CA VAL A 10 10.08 -10.06 -11.55
C VAL A 10 9.18 -11.06 -10.82
N SER A 11 8.78 -10.74 -9.58
CA SER A 11 8.09 -11.70 -8.68
C SER A 11 6.69 -11.27 -8.26
N GLY A 12 6.27 -10.07 -8.61
CA GLY A 12 4.96 -9.52 -8.26
C GLY A 12 3.84 -10.00 -9.19
N PRO A 13 2.56 -9.89 -8.77
CA PRO A 13 1.39 -10.25 -9.55
C PRO A 13 1.06 -9.20 -10.63
N THR A 14 2.00 -8.94 -11.55
CA THR A 14 1.89 -7.87 -12.57
C THR A 14 0.74 -8.07 -13.57
N HIS A 15 0.22 -9.29 -13.69
CA HIS A 15 -0.96 -9.61 -14.51
C HIS A 15 -2.29 -9.17 -13.85
N LEU A 16 -2.28 -8.88 -12.54
CA LEU A 16 -3.47 -8.59 -11.75
C LEU A 16 -3.76 -7.08 -11.67
N LYS A 17 -4.00 -6.44 -12.81
CA LYS A 17 -4.21 -4.97 -12.89
C LYS A 17 -5.43 -4.45 -12.13
N ALA A 18 -6.41 -5.30 -11.87
CA ALA A 18 -7.60 -4.98 -11.08
C ALA A 18 -7.93 -6.17 -10.17
N VAL A 19 -8.17 -5.88 -8.89
CA VAL A 19 -8.56 -6.88 -7.89
C VAL A 19 -10.07 -7.13 -8.02
N ASP A 20 -10.44 -8.37 -8.33
CA ASP A 20 -11.83 -8.81 -8.23
C ASP A 20 -12.02 -9.33 -6.80
N TRP A 21 -12.70 -8.54 -5.97
CA TRP A 21 -12.92 -8.88 -4.57
C TRP A 21 -13.83 -10.09 -4.37
N ASN A 22 -14.57 -10.54 -5.40
CA ASN A 22 -15.36 -11.77 -5.33
C ASN A 22 -14.50 -13.02 -5.64
N ASN A 23 -13.38 -12.86 -6.33
CA ASN A 23 -12.47 -13.96 -6.66
C ASN A 23 -11.45 -14.23 -5.53
N SER A 24 -11.46 -15.46 -5.00
CA SER A 24 -10.56 -15.85 -3.90
C SER A 24 -9.07 -15.78 -4.25
N ASP A 25 -8.71 -16.07 -5.50
CA ASP A 25 -7.31 -16.04 -5.91
C ASP A 25 -6.81 -14.60 -6.09
N HIS A 26 -7.66 -13.69 -6.59
CA HIS A 26 -7.34 -12.26 -6.64
C HIS A 26 -7.09 -11.71 -5.23
N ARG A 27 -7.95 -12.05 -4.26
CA ARG A 27 -7.75 -11.65 -2.85
C ARG A 27 -6.46 -12.22 -2.26
N ARG A 28 -6.10 -13.47 -2.59
CA ARG A 28 -4.84 -14.09 -2.14
C ARG A 28 -3.63 -13.42 -2.75
N PHE A 29 -3.62 -13.16 -4.06
CA PHE A 29 -2.50 -12.48 -4.71
C PHE A 29 -2.32 -11.06 -4.20
N PHE A 30 -3.42 -10.33 -4.00
CA PHE A 30 -3.40 -9.01 -3.36
C PHE A 30 -2.78 -9.08 -1.95
N ALA A 31 -3.27 -9.97 -1.08
CA ALA A 31 -2.76 -10.11 0.27
C ALA A 31 -1.27 -10.54 0.28
N ALA A 32 -0.90 -11.50 -0.57
CA ALA A 32 0.49 -11.94 -0.73
C ALA A 32 1.40 -10.79 -1.20
N SER A 33 0.92 -9.91 -2.08
CA SER A 33 1.66 -8.73 -2.51
C SER A 33 1.96 -7.79 -1.35
N LEU A 34 0.97 -7.54 -0.48
CA LEU A 34 1.18 -6.70 0.70
C LEU A 34 2.16 -7.33 1.70
N VAL A 35 2.01 -8.63 1.99
CA VAL A 35 2.93 -9.38 2.87
C VAL A 35 4.36 -9.34 2.31
N GLN A 36 4.51 -9.58 1.02
CA GLN A 36 5.81 -9.54 0.37
C GLN A 36 6.41 -8.13 0.40
N GLY A 37 5.58 -7.09 0.29
CA GLY A 37 6.00 -5.69 0.48
C GLY A 37 6.64 -5.44 1.85
N VAL A 38 6.08 -6.00 2.94
CA VAL A 38 6.66 -5.93 4.29
C VAL A 38 8.02 -6.63 4.34
N TYR A 39 8.11 -7.84 3.80
CA TYR A 39 9.36 -8.60 3.78
C TYR A 39 10.47 -7.87 3.00
N VAL A 40 10.12 -7.32 1.82
CA VAL A 40 11.06 -6.54 1.02
C VAL A 40 11.47 -5.24 1.73
N GLN A 41 10.57 -4.65 2.52
CA GLN A 41 10.88 -3.46 3.31
C GLN A 41 11.92 -3.74 4.41
N GLU A 42 11.82 -4.89 5.09
CA GLU A 42 12.86 -5.32 6.03
C GLU A 42 14.19 -5.58 5.29
N ASN A 43 14.16 -6.23 4.13
CA ASN A 43 15.35 -6.41 3.31
C ASN A 43 15.96 -5.08 2.86
N ASP A 44 15.15 -4.10 2.47
CA ASP A 44 15.62 -2.76 2.12
C ASP A 44 16.32 -2.10 3.31
N ARG A 45 15.73 -2.19 4.51
CA ARG A 45 16.33 -1.68 5.75
C ARG A 45 17.70 -2.31 6.02
N GLN A 46 17.78 -3.64 5.94
CA GLN A 46 19.04 -4.38 6.14
C GLN A 46 20.08 -4.06 5.06
N GLN A 47 19.64 -3.92 3.80
CA GLN A 47 20.53 -3.60 2.69
C GLN A 47 21.08 -2.19 2.80
N GLN A 48 20.27 -1.21 3.23
CA GLN A 48 20.71 0.17 3.44
C GLN A 48 21.76 0.30 4.54
N LEU A 49 21.77 -0.60 5.54
CA LEU A 49 22.83 -0.64 6.55
C LEU A 49 24.19 -1.05 5.97
N GLN A 50 24.20 -1.87 4.91
CA GLN A 50 25.42 -2.34 4.26
C GLN A 50 25.82 -1.46 3.07
N GLU A 51 24.82 -1.04 2.28
CA GLU A 51 24.95 -0.30 1.04
C GLU A 51 23.96 0.89 1.08
N PRO A 52 24.34 2.03 1.68
CA PRO A 52 23.44 3.18 1.88
C PRO A 52 22.83 3.76 0.60
N HIS A 53 23.42 3.45 -0.56
CA HIS A 53 22.96 3.91 -1.88
C HIS A 53 22.12 2.86 -2.63
N ALA A 54 21.84 1.71 -2.02
CA ALA A 54 20.97 0.71 -2.63
C ALA A 54 19.53 1.25 -2.75
N PRO A 55 18.91 1.18 -3.94
CA PRO A 55 17.54 1.64 -4.11
C PRO A 55 16.55 0.75 -3.35
N PRO A 56 15.52 1.32 -2.71
CA PRO A 56 14.45 0.55 -2.10
C PRO A 56 13.61 -0.15 -3.17
N LEU A 57 13.17 -1.37 -2.89
CA LEU A 57 12.39 -2.22 -3.79
C LEU A 57 10.96 -2.47 -3.28
N ALA A 58 10.64 -2.07 -2.05
CA ALA A 58 9.36 -2.38 -1.40
C ALA A 58 8.16 -1.64 -2.01
N GLN A 59 8.33 -0.37 -2.43
CA GLN A 59 7.22 0.52 -2.79
C GLN A 59 6.23 -0.05 -3.84
N PRO A 60 6.69 -0.65 -4.95
CA PRO A 60 5.78 -1.17 -5.97
C PRO A 60 4.83 -2.28 -5.48
N TRP A 61 5.14 -2.98 -4.39
CA TRP A 61 4.35 -4.10 -3.88
C TRP A 61 2.96 -3.71 -3.36
N TRP A 62 2.77 -2.46 -2.95
CA TRP A 62 1.47 -1.91 -2.54
C TRP A 62 0.96 -0.84 -3.52
N GLU A 63 1.85 -0.05 -4.11
CA GLU A 63 1.48 1.06 -5.01
C GLU A 63 0.77 0.56 -6.27
N PHE A 64 1.14 -0.63 -6.79
CA PHE A 64 0.48 -1.26 -7.92
C PHE A 64 -1.03 -1.48 -7.70
N PHE A 65 -1.44 -1.64 -6.44
CA PHE A 65 -2.84 -1.84 -6.04
C PHE A 65 -3.51 -0.57 -5.50
N HIS A 66 -2.91 0.60 -5.75
CA HIS A 66 -3.38 1.91 -5.27
C HIS A 66 -3.41 2.04 -3.74
N PHE A 67 -2.44 1.42 -3.07
CA PHE A 67 -2.20 1.64 -1.65
C PHE A 67 -0.99 2.54 -1.43
N GLN A 68 -0.93 3.13 -0.24
CA GLN A 68 0.27 3.75 0.32
C GLN A 68 0.60 3.12 1.67
N LEU A 69 1.89 3.12 2.00
CA LEU A 69 2.36 2.77 3.33
C LEU A 69 2.04 3.92 4.31
N SER A 70 1.17 3.67 5.28
CA SER A 70 0.81 4.64 6.32
C SER A 70 1.75 4.52 7.53
N ARG A 71 2.02 3.28 7.96
CA ARG A 71 2.89 3.02 9.11
C ARG A 71 3.58 1.67 8.99
N VAL A 72 4.82 1.61 9.46
CA VAL A 72 5.57 0.36 9.67
C VAL A 72 5.43 -0.09 11.12
N LEU A 73 5.29 -1.40 11.33
CA LEU A 73 5.27 -2.01 12.65
C LEU A 73 6.67 -2.56 12.96
N LEU A 74 7.28 -2.05 14.03
CA LEU A 74 8.64 -2.36 14.42
C LEU A 74 8.67 -3.18 15.70
N ASP A 75 9.50 -4.22 15.73
CA ASP A 75 9.78 -4.97 16.94
C ASP A 75 10.44 -4.04 17.98
N ASN A 76 10.06 -4.17 19.24
CA ASN A 76 10.51 -3.25 20.27
C ASN A 76 11.95 -3.50 20.72
N VAL A 77 12.49 -4.71 20.51
CA VAL A 77 13.83 -5.14 20.90
C VAL A 77 14.85 -4.77 19.83
N ASP A 78 14.68 -5.26 18.60
CA ASP A 78 15.71 -5.15 17.55
C ASP A 78 15.37 -4.14 16.43
N LYS A 79 14.19 -3.52 16.50
CA LYS A 79 13.67 -2.56 15.51
C LYS A 79 13.51 -3.16 14.11
N SER A 80 13.41 -4.49 14.00
CA SER A 80 13.04 -5.17 12.76
C SER A 80 11.60 -4.84 12.37
N ILE A 81 11.35 -4.82 11.06
CA ILE A 81 10.00 -4.63 10.52
C ILE A 81 9.28 -5.98 10.55
N PHE A 82 8.20 -6.09 11.34
CA PHE A 82 7.37 -7.30 11.39
C PHE A 82 6.00 -7.13 10.72
N GLY A 83 5.67 -5.92 10.29
CA GLY A 83 4.35 -5.64 9.69
C GLY A 83 4.22 -4.23 9.17
N ALA A 84 3.09 -3.95 8.53
CA ALA A 84 2.75 -2.63 8.04
C ALA A 84 1.24 -2.37 8.06
N ILE A 85 0.90 -1.09 8.07
CA ILE A 85 -0.45 -0.57 7.87
C ILE A 85 -0.47 0.15 6.53
N TYR A 86 -1.31 -0.34 5.63
CA TYR A 86 -1.54 0.27 4.33
C TYR A 86 -2.88 0.99 4.30
N GLU A 87 -2.92 2.11 3.57
CA GLU A 87 -4.13 2.89 3.31
C GLU A 87 -4.42 2.90 1.80
N PHE A 88 -5.68 2.72 1.44
CA PHE A 88 -6.12 2.81 0.04
C PHE A 88 -6.19 4.28 -0.39
N ILE A 89 -5.59 4.58 -1.54
CA ILE A 89 -5.64 5.91 -2.16
C ILE A 89 -6.87 5.96 -3.05
N SER A 90 -7.90 6.69 -2.60
CA SER A 90 -9.06 7.00 -3.43
C SER A 90 -8.62 7.87 -4.60
N LEU A 91 -8.82 7.38 -5.83
CA LEU A 91 -8.50 8.12 -7.06
C LEU A 91 -9.53 9.20 -7.41
N VAL A 92 -10.48 9.49 -6.51
CA VAL A 92 -11.43 10.59 -6.71
C VAL A 92 -10.66 11.91 -6.52
N PRO A 93 -10.56 12.78 -7.55
CA PRO A 93 -9.88 14.05 -7.38
C PRO A 93 -10.62 14.88 -6.33
N THR A 94 -9.93 15.22 -5.24
CA THR A 94 -10.45 16.14 -4.22
C THR A 94 -10.77 17.47 -4.89
N VAL A 95 -12.07 17.76 -5.08
CA VAL A 95 -12.50 19.11 -5.48
C VAL A 95 -12.23 20.03 -4.28
N THR A 96 -11.13 20.76 -4.33
CA THR A 96 -10.88 21.86 -3.38
C THR A 96 -11.84 23.00 -3.71
N ILE A 97 -13.00 23.03 -3.05
CA ILE A 97 -13.91 24.18 -3.13
C ILE A 97 -13.20 25.36 -2.47
N GLN A 98 -12.66 26.28 -3.27
CA GLN A 98 -12.28 27.59 -2.78
C GLN A 98 -13.56 28.34 -2.40
N GLN A 99 -13.60 28.86 -1.17
CA GLN A 99 -14.76 29.49 -0.58
C GLN A 99 -15.23 30.72 -1.39
N GLY A 100 -16.35 30.55 -2.07
CA GLY A 100 -17.25 31.62 -2.52
C GLY A 100 -18.68 31.20 -2.13
N SER A 101 -19.41 32.11 -1.49
CA SER A 101 -20.70 31.89 -0.80
C SER A 101 -21.82 31.21 -1.63
N PRO A 102 -22.82 30.64 -0.95
CA PRO A 102 -23.61 29.52 -1.45
C PRO A 102 -24.88 29.98 -2.19
N GLN A 103 -25.35 29.17 -3.15
CA GLN A 103 -26.77 28.84 -3.26
C GLN A 103 -27.02 27.72 -4.29
N ASN A 104 -27.86 26.77 -3.86
CA ASN A 104 -28.53 25.72 -4.63
C ASN A 104 -27.72 24.47 -4.98
N MET A 105 -27.58 23.59 -3.99
CA MET A 105 -27.64 22.16 -4.27
C MET A 105 -28.32 21.44 -3.11
N LEU A 106 -29.55 20.98 -3.34
CA LEU A 106 -30.13 19.90 -2.54
C LEU A 106 -29.23 18.68 -2.77
N LEU A 107 -28.31 18.42 -1.85
CA LEU A 107 -27.61 17.15 -1.78
C LEU A 107 -28.55 16.13 -1.13
N PRO A 108 -28.69 14.91 -1.69
CA PRO A 108 -29.31 13.82 -0.97
C PRO A 108 -28.54 13.62 0.34
N SER A 109 -29.28 13.63 1.44
CA SER A 109 -28.82 13.09 2.70
C SER A 109 -28.52 11.61 2.52
N GLU A 110 -27.25 11.24 2.31
CA GLU A 110 -26.78 9.89 2.61
C GLU A 110 -25.24 9.83 2.65
N GLU A 111 -24.78 9.49 3.84
CA GLU A 111 -23.49 8.92 4.21
C GLU A 111 -22.54 8.57 3.04
N THR A 112 -21.53 9.40 2.81
CA THR A 112 -20.24 8.90 2.33
C THR A 112 -19.23 9.00 3.46
N SER A 113 -19.45 8.11 4.44
CA SER A 113 -18.37 7.56 5.25
C SER A 113 -17.41 6.85 4.29
N CYS A 114 -16.57 7.64 3.61
CA CYS A 114 -15.58 7.12 2.67
C CYS A 114 -14.52 6.40 3.52
N GLN A 115 -14.63 5.08 3.50
CA GLN A 115 -13.99 4.14 4.40
C GLN A 115 -12.47 4.31 4.38
N ARG A 116 -11.91 4.79 5.49
CA ARG A 116 -10.48 4.71 5.75
C ARG A 116 -10.13 3.25 6.05
N THR A 117 -10.02 2.44 4.99
CA THR A 117 -9.66 1.03 5.10
C THR A 117 -8.18 0.94 5.42
N HIS A 118 -7.89 0.69 6.70
CA HIS A 118 -6.55 0.30 7.14
C HIS A 118 -6.42 -1.21 7.00
N LEU A 119 -5.45 -1.66 6.22
CA LEU A 119 -5.10 -3.08 6.14
C LEU A 119 -3.90 -3.34 7.03
N TYR A 120 -4.11 -4.20 8.04
CA TYR A 120 -3.07 -4.69 8.92
C TYR A 120 -2.49 -5.97 8.32
N VAL A 121 -1.19 -5.99 8.11
CA VAL A 121 -0.48 -7.14 7.57
C VAL A 121 0.68 -7.47 8.50
N THR A 122 0.70 -8.71 8.98
CA THR A 122 1.72 -9.32 9.85
C THR A 122 2.26 -10.57 9.19
#